data_AF-A0AAV2QIL8-F1
#
_entry.id   AF-A0AAV2QIL8-F1
#
_cell.length_a   1.000
_cell.length_b   1.000
_cell.length_c   1.000
_cell.angle_alpha   90.00
_cell.angle_beta   90.00
_cell.angle_gamma   90.00
#
_symmetry.space_group_name_H-M   'P 1'
#
loop_
_entity.id
_entity.type
_entity.pdbx_description
1 polymer ?
#
loop_
_entity_poly.entity_id
_entity_poly.type
_entity_poly.pdbx_seq_one_letter_code
_entity_poly.pdbx_strand_id
1 'polypeptide(L)'
;VRRSPQSDLLRIELYLIGYPMYHGFATFVPTILLHLLSFATLLINAQNFSDRGSMSLTTLLVLIALYVETLSSLPRTPYLKSLDVWFGFSVTFLTLIIAVHVATNGATYNVNKFNDKWTTERVLKWARWILALIYIAFQITFWFMIINSNLYEKSV
;
A
#
# COMPACT_ATOMS: atom_id res chain seq x y z
N VAL A 1 52.06 14.73 36.68
CA VAL A 1 50.57 14.76 36.75
C VAL A 1 50.09 16.12 36.25
N ARG A 2 49.79 16.28 34.95
CA ARG A 2 49.18 17.50 34.39
C ARG A 2 47.66 17.33 34.43
N ARG A 3 46.97 18.16 35.21
CA ARG A 3 45.50 18.23 35.20
C ARG A 3 45.08 18.94 33.91
N SER A 4 44.30 18.27 33.08
CA SER A 4 43.62 18.87 31.92
C SER A 4 42.57 19.88 32.41
N PRO A 5 42.35 21.01 31.71
CA PRO A 5 41.34 21.98 32.09
C PRO A 5 39.94 21.36 31.88
N GLN A 6 39.14 21.29 32.94
CA GLN A 6 37.70 21.03 32.82
C GLN A 6 37.07 22.27 32.18
N SER A 7 36.88 22.26 30.87
CA SER A 7 35.94 23.17 30.23
C SER A 7 34.54 22.77 30.69
N ASP A 8 33.81 23.67 31.34
CA ASP A 8 32.39 23.51 31.64
C ASP A 8 31.63 23.46 30.31
N LEU A 9 31.48 22.25 29.77
CA LEU A 9 30.77 22.00 28.54
C LEU A 9 29.28 22.05 28.83
N LEU A 10 28.64 23.18 28.51
CA LEU A 10 27.19 23.30 28.46
C LEU A 10 26.66 22.37 27.36
N ARG A 11 26.29 21.14 27.74
CA ARG A 11 25.76 20.14 26.82
C ARG A 11 24.26 20.40 26.64
N ILE A 12 23.90 21.07 25.55
CA ILE A 12 22.50 21.27 25.15
C ILE A 12 22.04 19.99 24.45
N GLU A 13 21.32 19.13 25.16
CA GLU A 13 20.66 17.96 24.58
C GLU A 13 19.29 18.37 24.04
N LEU A 14 19.27 18.73 22.76
CA LEU A 14 18.04 19.02 22.02
C LEU A 14 17.30 17.71 21.72
N TYR A 15 16.23 17.44 22.47
CA TYR A 15 15.25 16.40 22.11
C TYR A 15 14.41 16.89 20.93
N LEU A 16 14.87 16.61 19.72
CA LEU A 16 14.10 16.80 18.49
C LEU A 16 13.05 15.69 18.41
N ILE A 17 11.84 15.99 18.87
CA ILE A 17 10.67 15.15 18.64
C ILE A 17 10.30 15.33 17.17
N GLY A 18 10.72 14.40 16.31
CA GLY A 18 10.24 14.37 14.92
C GLY A 18 8.74 14.18 14.92
N TYR A 19 8.02 14.89 14.04
CA TYR A 19 6.61 14.60 13.76
C TYR A 19 6.54 13.69 12.51
N PRO A 20 6.78 12.36 12.63
CA PRO A 20 6.74 11.44 11.48
C PRO A 20 5.36 11.42 10.80
N MET A 21 4.32 11.88 11.51
CA MET A 21 2.94 11.89 11.04
C MET A 21 2.73 12.80 9.81
N TYR A 22 3.40 13.95 9.71
CA TYR A 22 3.22 14.86 8.58
C TYR A 22 3.81 14.31 7.27
N HIS A 23 4.96 13.64 7.33
CA HIS A 23 5.55 12.98 6.14
C HIS A 23 4.77 11.72 5.76
N GLY A 24 4.29 10.94 6.73
CA GLY A 24 3.48 9.75 6.45
C GLY A 24 2.21 10.05 5.67
N PHE A 25 1.46 11.11 6.04
CA PHE A 25 0.25 11.52 5.31
C PHE A 25 0.54 11.82 3.83
N ALA A 26 1.69 12.40 3.51
CA ALA A 26 2.08 12.70 2.14
C ALA A 26 2.35 11.44 1.30
N THR A 27 2.74 10.31 1.90
CA THR A 27 2.92 9.01 1.23
C THR A 27 1.62 8.17 1.21
N PHE A 28 0.76 8.32 2.22
CA PHE A 28 -0.52 7.60 2.28
C PHE A 28 -1.53 8.09 1.23
N VAL A 29 -1.60 9.40 0.99
CA VAL A 29 -2.49 9.97 -0.04
C VAL A 29 -2.23 9.38 -1.45
N PRO A 30 -1.00 9.42 -2.00
CA PRO A 30 -0.74 8.85 -3.32
C PRO A 30 -0.94 7.33 -3.34
N THR A 31 -0.58 6.60 -2.29
CA THR A 31 -0.82 5.14 -2.26
C THR A 31 -2.31 4.78 -2.24
N ILE A 32 -3.16 5.55 -1.54
CA ILE A 32 -4.62 5.35 -1.57
C ILE A 32 -5.18 5.65 -2.97
N LEU A 33 -4.71 6.72 -3.62
CA LEU A 33 -5.10 7.03 -5.01
C LEU A 33 -4.71 5.89 -5.97
N LEU A 34 -3.54 5.29 -5.80
CA LEU A 34 -3.12 4.13 -6.60
C LEU A 34 -4.02 2.90 -6.35
N HIS A 35 -4.47 2.66 -5.13
CA HIS A 35 -5.44 1.59 -4.85
C HIS A 35 -6.79 1.84 -5.52
N LEU A 36 -7.28 3.08 -5.49
CA LEU A 36 -8.52 3.46 -6.18
C LEU A 36 -8.39 3.29 -7.70
N LEU A 37 -7.23 3.66 -8.27
CA LEU A 37 -6.94 3.48 -9.69
C LEU A 37 -6.93 1.99 -10.06
N SER A 38 -6.27 1.17 -9.25
CA SER A 38 -6.26 -0.28 -9.42
C SER A 38 -7.67 -0.88 -9.34
N PHE A 39 -8.51 -0.41 -8.41
CA PHE A 39 -9.89 -0.85 -8.30
C PHE A 39 -10.75 -0.39 -9.50
N ALA A 40 -10.49 0.80 -10.03
CA ALA A 40 -11.16 1.31 -11.23
C ALA A 40 -10.92 0.41 -12.46
N THR A 41 -9.75 -0.25 -12.57
CA THR A 41 -9.48 -1.22 -13.65
C THR A 41 -10.44 -2.44 -13.63
N LEU A 42 -11.03 -2.77 -12.48
CA LEU A 42 -12.03 -3.84 -12.34
C LEU A 42 -13.44 -3.43 -12.81
N LEU A 43 -13.69 -2.13 -12.97
CA LEU A 43 -14.95 -1.60 -13.51
C LEU A 43 -14.98 -1.59 -15.05
N ILE A 44 -13.80 -1.60 -15.69
CA ILE A 44 -13.66 -1.65 -17.13
C ILE A 44 -14.09 -3.03 -17.66
N ASN A 45 -14.76 -3.02 -18.81
CA ASN A 45 -15.34 -4.22 -19.42
C ASN A 45 -14.27 -5.29 -19.72
N ALA A 46 -14.63 -6.56 -19.57
CA ALA A 46 -13.73 -7.71 -19.64
C ALA A 46 -13.08 -7.94 -21.01
N GLN A 47 -13.64 -7.33 -22.06
CA GLN A 47 -13.20 -7.52 -23.45
C GLN A 47 -11.83 -6.92 -23.76
N ASN A 48 -11.41 -5.86 -23.05
CA ASN A 48 -10.13 -5.20 -23.30
C ASN A 48 -9.10 -5.53 -22.22
N PHE A 49 -8.54 -6.75 -22.28
CA PHE A 49 -7.51 -7.19 -21.34
C PHE A 49 -6.24 -6.31 -21.42
N SER A 50 -5.83 -5.92 -22.64
CA SER A 50 -4.61 -5.13 -22.86
C SER A 50 -4.64 -3.79 -22.10
N ASP A 51 -5.76 -3.08 -22.14
CA ASP A 51 -5.92 -1.78 -21.48
C ASP A 51 -5.90 -1.93 -19.96
N ARG A 52 -6.62 -2.92 -19.44
CA ARG A 52 -6.73 -3.19 -17.99
C ARG A 52 -5.42 -3.70 -17.40
N GLY A 53 -4.76 -4.62 -18.12
CA GLY A 53 -3.49 -5.20 -17.73
C GLY A 53 -2.37 -4.17 -17.71
N SER A 54 -2.25 -3.34 -18.75
CA SER A 54 -1.26 -2.27 -18.81
C SER A 54 -1.46 -1.22 -17.71
N MET A 55 -2.69 -0.73 -17.50
CA MET A 55 -3.01 0.20 -16.41
C MET A 55 -2.66 -0.37 -15.02
N SER A 56 -3.00 -1.64 -14.77
CA SER A 56 -2.70 -2.28 -13.48
C SER A 56 -1.19 -2.49 -13.27
N LEU A 57 -0.45 -2.81 -14.33
CA LEU A 57 1.01 -2.93 -14.28
C LEU A 57 1.68 -1.57 -14.04
N THR A 58 1.24 -0.51 -14.73
CA THR A 58 1.74 0.85 -14.49
C THR A 58 1.49 1.26 -13.04
N THR A 59 0.31 0.98 -12.49
CA THR A 59 -0.02 1.30 -11.10
C THR A 59 0.91 0.56 -10.11
N LEU A 60 1.22 -0.71 -10.39
CA LEU A 60 2.17 -1.50 -9.59
C LEU A 60 3.58 -0.90 -9.66
N LEU A 61 4.04 -0.50 -10.85
CA LEU A 61 5.35 0.13 -11.03
C LEU A 61 5.45 1.45 -10.26
N VAL A 62 4.41 2.29 -10.33
CA VAL A 62 4.37 3.57 -9.59
C VAL A 62 4.37 3.33 -8.08
N LEU A 63 3.66 2.32 -7.59
CA LEU A 63 3.68 1.97 -6.17
C LEU A 63 5.09 1.55 -5.71
N ILE A 64 5.77 0.72 -6.50
CA ILE A 64 7.14 0.29 -6.20
C ILE A 64 8.11 1.48 -6.21
N ALA A 65 7.99 2.38 -7.20
CA ALA A 65 8.81 3.58 -7.26
C ALA A 65 8.64 4.45 -6.01
N LEU A 66 7.38 4.67 -5.58
CA LEU A 66 7.07 5.44 -4.38
C LEU A 66 7.63 4.77 -3.10
N TYR A 67 7.62 3.44 -3.04
CA TYR A 67 8.25 2.71 -1.93
C TYR A 67 9.75 2.99 -1.85
N VAL A 68 10.46 2.92 -2.98
CA VAL A 68 11.91 3.17 -3.04
C VAL A 68 12.24 4.62 -2.64
N GLU A 69 11.45 5.59 -3.09
CA GLU A 69 11.58 7.00 -2.71
C GLU A 69 11.33 7.22 -1.20
N THR A 70 10.37 6.51 -0.64
CA THR A 70 10.08 6.59 0.79
C THR A 70 11.20 5.96 1.63
N LEU A 71 11.81 4.87 1.16
CA LEU A 71 12.96 4.26 1.83
C LEU A 71 14.21 5.14 1.80
N SER A 72 14.42 5.92 0.74
CA SER A 72 15.60 6.78 0.61
C SER A 72 15.50 8.07 1.41
N SER A 73 14.28 8.54 1.68
CA SER A 73 14.01 9.78 2.42
C SER A 73 13.95 9.59 3.94
N LEU A 74 13.79 8.36 4.44
CA LEU A 74 13.62 8.09 5.87
C LEU A 74 14.85 7.42 6.53
N PRO A 75 15.37 7.95 7.66
CA PRO A 75 16.40 7.27 8.44
C PRO A 75 15.85 6.02 9.13
N ARG A 76 16.72 5.03 9.41
CA ARG A 76 16.40 3.77 10.10
C ARG A 76 15.79 4.03 11.47
N THR A 77 14.46 4.07 11.51
CA THR A 77 13.63 4.28 12.70
C THR A 77 12.55 3.20 12.72
N PRO A 78 11.92 2.91 13.87
CA PRO A 78 10.84 1.93 13.98
C PRO A 78 9.66 2.19 13.01
N TYR A 79 9.55 3.40 12.46
CA TYR A 79 8.58 3.74 11.41
C TYR A 79 8.73 2.89 10.14
N LEU A 80 9.96 2.51 9.75
CA LEU A 80 10.19 1.64 8.59
C LEU A 80 9.48 0.29 8.76
N LYS A 81 9.38 -0.23 9.99
CA LYS A 81 8.73 -1.51 10.27
C LYS A 81 7.23 -1.49 9.91
N SER A 82 6.54 -0.39 10.18
CA SER A 82 5.12 -0.25 9.85
C SER A 82 4.89 0.06 8.37
N LEU A 83 5.82 0.81 7.76
CA LEU A 83 5.76 1.16 6.34
C LEU A 83 5.98 -0.05 5.43
N ASP A 84 6.91 -0.92 5.78
CA ASP A 84 7.16 -2.17 5.04
C ASP A 84 5.92 -3.07 5.02
N VAL A 85 5.17 -3.14 6.12
CA VAL A 85 3.90 -3.90 6.19
C VAL A 85 2.84 -3.29 5.26
N TRP A 86 2.72 -1.96 5.22
CA TRP A 86 1.79 -1.27 4.34
C TRP A 86 2.11 -1.52 2.86
N PHE A 87 3.36 -1.28 2.45
CA PHE A 87 3.78 -1.46 1.07
C PHE A 87 3.79 -2.93 0.65
N GLY A 88 4.18 -3.85 1.53
CA GLY A 88 4.12 -5.29 1.28
C GLY A 88 2.69 -5.79 1.03
N PHE A 89 1.71 -5.31 1.81
CA PHE A 89 0.30 -5.60 1.55
C PHE A 89 -0.16 -4.98 0.22
N SER A 90 0.18 -3.71 -0.01
CA SER A 90 -0.24 -2.97 -1.21
C SER A 90 0.23 -3.65 -2.50
N VAL A 91 1.50 -4.10 -2.54
CA VAL A 91 2.08 -4.83 -3.67
C VAL A 91 1.37 -6.18 -3.87
N THR A 92 1.12 -6.91 -2.78
CA THR A 92 0.39 -8.19 -2.82
C THR A 92 -1.02 -8.00 -3.37
N PHE A 93 -1.72 -6.97 -2.90
CA PHE A 93 -3.08 -6.64 -3.31
C PHE A 93 -3.16 -6.28 -4.80
N LEU A 94 -2.26 -5.42 -5.29
CA LEU A 94 -2.16 -5.09 -6.72
C LEU A 94 -1.83 -6.32 -7.57
N THR A 95 -0.96 -7.20 -7.09
CA THR A 95 -0.63 -8.46 -7.77
C THR A 95 -1.86 -9.37 -7.86
N LEU A 96 -2.68 -9.45 -6.82
CA LEU A 96 -3.95 -10.18 -6.84
C LEU A 96 -4.94 -9.60 -7.88
N ILE A 97 -5.01 -8.26 -8.01
CA ILE A 97 -5.85 -7.61 -9.03
C ILE A 97 -5.38 -7.99 -10.45
N ILE A 98 -4.06 -7.98 -10.69
CA ILE A 98 -3.49 -8.43 -11.97
C ILE A 98 -3.82 -9.91 -12.22
N ALA A 99 -3.71 -10.76 -11.20
CA ALA A 99 -4.09 -12.17 -11.31
C ALA A 99 -5.58 -12.35 -11.67
N VAL A 100 -6.47 -11.52 -11.11
CA VAL A 100 -7.90 -11.49 -11.49
C VAL A 100 -8.09 -11.06 -12.94
N HIS A 101 -7.35 -10.06 -13.44
CA HIS A 101 -7.39 -9.69 -14.86
C HIS A 101 -6.98 -10.85 -15.76
N VAL A 102 -5.92 -11.57 -15.42
CA VAL A 102 -5.44 -12.73 -16.19
C VAL A 102 -6.47 -13.88 -16.15
N ALA A 103 -7.01 -14.20 -14.97
CA ALA A 103 -8.01 -15.25 -14.81
C ALA A 103 -9.31 -14.92 -15.57
N THR A 104 -9.74 -13.66 -15.54
CA THR A 104 -10.94 -13.21 -16.26
C THR A 104 -10.76 -13.23 -17.78
N ASN A 105 -9.55 -12.99 -18.29
CA ASN A 105 -9.24 -13.18 -19.71
C ASN A 105 -9.39 -14.64 -20.14
N GLY A 106 -8.83 -15.58 -19.35
CA GLY A 106 -9.00 -17.02 -19.60
C GLY A 106 -10.45 -17.49 -19.51
N ALA A 107 -11.21 -16.99 -18.53
CA ALA A 107 -12.63 -17.29 -18.39
C ALA A 107 -13.46 -16.71 -19.56
N THR A 108 -13.15 -15.50 -20.03
CA THR A 108 -13.84 -14.84 -21.15
C THR A 108 -13.64 -15.63 -22.46
N TYR A 109 -12.47 -16.20 -22.68
CA TYR A 109 -12.21 -17.09 -23.83
C TYR A 109 -13.16 -18.31 -23.83
N ASN A 110 -13.32 -18.97 -22.68
CA ASN A 110 -14.24 -20.10 -22.54
C ASN A 110 -15.71 -19.66 -22.68
N VAL A 111 -16.08 -18.50 -22.16
CA VAL A 111 -17.46 -17.99 -22.24
C VAL A 111 -17.86 -17.64 -23.67
N ASN A 112 -16.97 -17.04 -24.48
CA ASN A 112 -17.24 -16.79 -25.89
C ASN A 112 -17.52 -18.10 -26.66
N LYS A 113 -16.93 -19.22 -26.22
CA LYS A 113 -17.18 -20.56 -26.78
C LYS A 113 -18.56 -21.12 -26.41
N PHE A 114 -19.08 -20.80 -25.23
CA PHE A 114 -20.36 -21.34 -24.73
C PHE A 114 -21.50 -20.30 -24.69
N ASN A 115 -21.28 -19.08 -25.20
CA ASN A 115 -22.19 -17.92 -25.18
C ASN A 115 -22.84 -17.61 -23.81
N ASP A 116 -22.20 -18.01 -22.71
CA ASP A 116 -22.74 -17.82 -21.35
C ASP A 116 -22.17 -16.54 -20.70
N LYS A 117 -22.69 -15.39 -21.12
CA LYS A 117 -22.30 -14.06 -20.62
C LYS A 117 -22.58 -13.87 -19.13
N TRP A 118 -23.50 -14.66 -18.57
CA TRP A 118 -23.99 -14.53 -17.20
C TRP A 118 -22.94 -14.96 -16.16
N THR A 119 -21.98 -15.81 -16.54
CA THR A 119 -20.95 -16.31 -15.63
C THR A 119 -19.82 -15.31 -15.41
N THR A 120 -19.33 -14.63 -16.45
CA THR A 120 -18.22 -13.66 -16.35
C THR A 120 -18.58 -12.46 -15.48
N GLU A 121 -19.79 -11.90 -15.64
CA GLU A 121 -20.22 -10.75 -14.86
C GLU A 121 -20.39 -11.07 -13.37
N ARG A 122 -20.88 -12.27 -13.05
CA ARG A 122 -20.97 -12.74 -11.67
C ARG A 122 -19.59 -12.84 -11.05
N VAL A 123 -18.64 -13.48 -11.72
CA VAL A 123 -17.25 -13.60 -11.24
C VAL A 123 -16.64 -12.23 -10.99
N LEU A 124 -16.80 -11.28 -11.92
CA LEU A 124 -16.30 -9.92 -11.74
C LEU A 124 -17.02 -9.15 -10.62
N LYS A 125 -18.33 -9.34 -10.43
CA LYS A 125 -19.07 -8.73 -9.31
C LYS A 125 -18.58 -9.28 -7.97
N TRP A 126 -18.45 -10.60 -7.84
CA TRP A 126 -17.96 -11.24 -6.62
C TRP A 126 -16.51 -10.84 -6.33
N ALA A 127 -15.64 -10.84 -7.33
CA ALA A 127 -14.26 -10.39 -7.18
C ALA A 127 -14.17 -8.93 -6.70
N ARG A 128 -14.99 -8.03 -7.24
CA ARG A 128 -15.07 -6.62 -6.79
C ARG A 128 -15.45 -6.52 -5.31
N TRP A 129 -16.50 -7.22 -4.87
CA TRP A 129 -16.94 -7.20 -3.47
C TRP A 129 -15.94 -7.84 -2.51
N ILE A 130 -15.37 -8.99 -2.88
CA ILE A 130 -14.38 -9.71 -2.04
C ILE A 130 -13.11 -8.87 -1.88
N LEU A 131 -12.57 -8.34 -2.98
CA LEU A 131 -11.36 -7.51 -2.93
C LEU A 131 -11.60 -6.20 -2.15
N ALA A 132 -12.75 -5.57 -2.31
CA ALA A 132 -13.12 -4.39 -1.52
C ALA A 132 -13.22 -4.71 -0.03
N LEU A 133 -13.84 -5.85 0.33
CA LEU A 133 -13.97 -6.26 1.73
C LEU A 133 -12.59 -6.57 2.35
N ILE A 134 -11.74 -7.31 1.63
CA ILE A 134 -10.35 -7.56 2.04
C ILE A 134 -9.59 -6.25 2.26
N TYR A 135 -9.71 -5.30 1.34
CA TYR A 135 -9.07 -4.00 1.46
C TYR A 135 -9.56 -3.24 2.70
N ILE A 136 -10.87 -3.15 2.91
CA ILE A 136 -11.45 -2.46 4.08
C ILE A 136 -11.04 -3.14 5.39
N ALA A 137 -11.07 -4.48 5.45
CA ALA A 137 -10.65 -5.23 6.63
C ALA A 137 -9.18 -5.00 6.97
N PHE A 138 -8.30 -4.97 5.95
CA PHE A 138 -6.90 -4.63 6.13
C PHE A 138 -6.72 -3.20 6.63
N GLN A 139 -7.41 -2.22 6.04
CA GLN A 139 -7.35 -0.83 6.48
C GLN A 139 -7.74 -0.69 7.95
N ILE A 140 -8.85 -1.30 8.37
CA ILE A 140 -9.30 -1.28 9.77
C ILE A 140 -8.23 -1.87 10.68
N THR A 141 -7.67 -3.03 10.32
CA THR A 141 -6.63 -3.71 11.11
C THR A 141 -5.35 -2.87 11.21
N PHE A 142 -4.94 -2.24 10.11
CA PHE A 142 -3.74 -1.42 10.04
C PHE A 142 -3.86 -0.14 10.89
N TRP A 143 -4.96 0.59 10.75
CA TRP A 143 -5.22 1.78 11.56
C TRP A 143 -5.33 1.46 13.05
N PHE A 144 -5.96 0.32 13.40
CA PHE A 144 -6.02 -0.16 14.77
C PHE A 144 -4.62 -0.46 15.35
N MET A 145 -3.75 -1.11 14.56
CA MET A 145 -2.37 -1.40 14.97
C MET A 145 -1.56 -0.12 15.24
N ILE A 146 -1.68 0.89 14.36
CA ILE A 146 -0.99 2.17 14.53
C ILE A 146 -1.45 2.89 15.80
N ILE A 147 -2.77 2.99 16.03
CA ILE A 147 -3.32 3.64 17.22
C ILE A 147 -2.81 2.96 18.50
N ASN A 148 -2.81 1.62 18.54
CA ASN A 148 -2.29 0.88 19.70
C ASN A 148 -0.80 1.11 19.91
N SER A 149 0.02 1.09 18.85
CA SER A 149 1.47 1.31 18.98
C SER A 149 1.83 2.69 19.57
N ASN A 150 1.05 3.73 19.24
CA ASN A 150 1.26 5.10 19.70
C ASN A 150 0.85 5.30 21.18
N LEU A 151 -0.02 4.43 21.71
CA LEU A 151 -0.40 4.46 23.13
C LEU A 151 0.70 3.87 24.04
N TYR A 152 1.46 2.88 23.57
CA TYR A 152 2.56 2.30 24.36
C TYR A 152 3.72 3.28 24.56
N GLU A 153 4.05 4.09 23.55
CA GLU A 153 5.15 5.07 23.61
C GLU A 153 4.83 6.28 24.49
N LYS A 154 3.54 6.57 24.77
CA LYS A 154 3.12 7.61 25.73
C LYS A 154 3.05 7.14 27.18
N SER A 155 3.17 5.83 27.44
CA SER A 155 3.04 5.22 28.78
C SER A 155 4.39 4.91 29.45
N VAL A 156 5.50 5.17 28.77
CA VAL A 156 6.89 5.00 29.23
C VAL A 156 7.56 6.37 29.24
#